data_AF-A0A946V9P4-F1
#
_entry.id   AF-A0A946V9P4-F1
#
_cell.length_a   1.000
_cell.length_b   1.000
_cell.length_c   1.000
_cell.angle_alpha   90.00
_cell.angle_beta   90.00
_cell.angle_gamma   90.00
#
_symmetry.space_group_name_H-M   'P 1'
#
loop_
_entity.id
_entity.type
_entity.pdbx_description
1 polymer ?
#
loop_
_entity_poly.entity_id
_entity_poly.type
_entity_poly.pdbx_seq_one_letter_code
_entity_poly.pdbx_strand_id
1 'polypeptide(L)'
;ANGYIERKQKQEKAVRITKAIAILDGLRSSLNIVDGGEIAQNLDDLYDYMQRRLVVANADDDASIINEVMGLLREIQEAWNTMPYEARI
;
A
#
# COMPACT_ATOMS: atom_id res chain seq x y z
N ALA A 1 12.67 31.81 4.87
CA ALA A 1 11.46 31.39 4.12
C ALA A 1 11.57 29.94 3.61
N ASN A 2 12.63 29.58 2.87
CA ASN A 2 12.77 28.25 2.23
C ASN A 2 12.67 27.05 3.20
N GLY A 3 13.29 27.12 4.39
CA GLY A 3 13.20 26.02 5.37
C GLY A 3 11.80 25.78 5.98
N TYR A 4 10.90 26.77 5.96
CA TYR A 4 9.50 26.56 6.39
C TYR A 4 8.72 25.78 5.34
N ILE A 5 8.96 26.07 4.05
CA ILE A 5 8.33 25.40 2.91
C ILE A 5 8.76 23.93 2.85
N GLU A 6 10.06 23.66 2.95
CA GLU A 6 10.59 22.28 2.93
C GLU A 6 10.04 21.43 4.09
N ARG A 7 9.98 21.99 5.32
CA ARG A 7 9.39 21.29 6.47
C ARG A 7 7.90 20.99 6.26
N LYS A 8 7.15 21.93 5.69
CA LYS A 8 5.73 21.73 5.38
C LYS A 8 5.53 20.60 4.37
N GLN A 9 6.35 20.55 3.32
CA GLN A 9 6.32 19.48 2.33
C GLN A 9 6.65 18.11 2.94
N LYS A 10 7.66 18.03 3.81
CA LYS A 10 8.02 16.80 4.54
C LYS A 10 6.89 16.31 5.44
N GLN A 11 6.20 17.21 6.15
CA GLN A 11 5.03 16.88 6.97
C GLN A 11 3.85 16.38 6.11
N GLU A 12 3.54 17.07 5.02
CA GLU A 12 2.47 16.65 4.09
C GLU A 12 2.76 15.28 3.47
N LYS A 13 4.02 15.01 3.11
CA LYS A 13 4.48 13.70 2.64
C LYS A 13 4.25 12.62 3.69
N ALA A 14 4.72 12.83 4.92
CA ALA A 14 4.55 11.87 6.01
C ALA A 14 3.07 11.53 6.26
N VAL A 15 2.20 12.55 6.29
CA VAL A 15 0.75 12.35 6.45
C VAL A 15 0.16 11.48 5.34
N ARG A 16 0.57 11.68 4.08
CA ARG A 16 0.09 10.87 2.96
C ARG A 16 0.57 9.43 3.05
N ILE A 17 1.84 9.21 3.43
CA ILE A 17 2.40 7.88 3.59
C ILE A 17 1.70 7.11 4.72
N THR A 18 1.49 7.74 5.88
CA THR A 18 0.76 7.12 7.00
C THR A 18 -0.67 6.73 6.58
N LYS A 19 -1.35 7.57 5.79
CA LYS A 19 -2.68 7.22 5.25
C LYS A 19 -2.63 6.00 4.33
N ALA A 20 -1.62 5.90 3.46
CA ALA A 20 -1.46 4.75 2.57
C ALA A 20 -1.21 3.46 3.37
N ILE A 21 -0.36 3.51 4.40
CA ILE A 21 -0.13 2.38 5.31
C ILE A 21 -1.44 1.95 6.00
N ALA A 22 -2.25 2.90 6.48
CA ALA A 22 -3.53 2.59 7.12
C ALA A 22 -4.53 1.92 6.16
N ILE A 23 -4.53 2.29 4.87
CA ILE A 23 -5.35 1.62 3.85
C ILE A 23 -4.88 0.18 3.65
N LEU A 24 -3.57 -0.03 3.51
CA LEU A 24 -2.99 -1.38 3.38
C LEU A 24 -3.34 -2.26 4.58
N ASP A 25 -3.30 -1.69 5.79
CA ASP A 25 -3.70 -2.40 7.02
C ASP A 25 -5.18 -2.79 7.00
N GLY A 26 -6.05 -1.88 6.57
CA GLY A 26 -7.46 -2.17 6.34
C GLY A 26 -7.68 -3.32 5.34
N LEU A 27 -6.97 -3.32 4.22
CA LEU A 27 -7.04 -4.39 3.23
C LEU A 27 -6.58 -5.73 3.82
N ARG A 28 -5.47 -5.76 4.56
CA ARG A 28 -4.99 -6.97 5.25
C ARG A 28 -6.03 -7.50 6.23
N SER A 29 -6.60 -6.62 7.04
CA SER A 29 -7.62 -6.99 8.04
C SER A 29 -8.90 -7.57 7.43
N SER A 30 -9.16 -7.29 6.15
CA SER A 30 -10.31 -7.82 5.42
C SER A 30 -10.08 -9.19 4.78
N LEU A 31 -8.84 -9.70 4.77
CA LEU A 31 -8.53 -10.99 4.16
C LEU A 31 -9.09 -12.14 5.01
N ASN A 32 -9.89 -12.99 4.38
CA ASN A 32 -10.27 -14.27 4.97
C ASN A 32 -9.16 -15.30 4.71
N ILE A 33 -8.21 -15.40 5.63
CA ILE A 33 -7.08 -16.35 5.52
C ILE A 33 -7.56 -17.80 5.57
N VAL A 34 -8.64 -18.10 6.30
CA VAL A 34 -9.15 -19.46 6.48
C VAL A 34 -9.72 -20.01 5.18
N ASP A 35 -10.62 -19.26 4.54
CA ASP A 35 -11.27 -19.72 3.31
C ASP A 35 -10.47 -19.34 2.04
N GLY A 36 -9.67 -18.27 2.11
CA GLY A 36 -8.88 -17.78 0.98
C GLY A 36 -7.53 -18.50 0.79
N GLY A 37 -7.10 -19.29 1.77
CA GLY A 37 -5.93 -20.17 1.69
C GLY A 37 -4.66 -19.45 1.21
N GLU A 38 -3.96 -20.07 0.27
CA GLU A 38 -2.67 -19.57 -0.26
C GLU A 38 -2.79 -18.19 -0.91
N ILE A 39 -3.90 -17.89 -1.59
CA ILE A 39 -4.10 -16.59 -2.25
C ILE A 39 -4.21 -15.48 -1.21
N ALA A 40 -4.97 -15.71 -0.14
CA ALA A 40 -5.10 -14.73 0.93
C ALA A 40 -3.78 -14.53 1.68
N GLN A 41 -2.99 -15.60 1.89
CA GLN A 41 -1.66 -15.47 2.48
C GLN A 41 -0.69 -14.66 1.60
N ASN A 42 -0.67 -14.93 0.29
CA ASN A 42 0.17 -14.20 -0.66
C ASN A 42 -0.21 -12.70 -0.73
N LEU A 43 -1.50 -12.37 -0.64
CA LEU A 43 -1.97 -10.99 -0.56
C LEU A 43 -1.56 -10.33 0.76
N ASP A 44 -1.64 -11.04 1.89
CA ASP A 44 -1.19 -10.52 3.18
C ASP A 44 0.31 -10.18 3.16
N ASP A 45 1.13 -11.10 2.64
CA ASP A 45 2.58 -10.93 2.52
C ASP A 45 2.94 -9.75 1.60
N LEU A 46 2.19 -9.57 0.50
CA LEU A 46 2.38 -8.47 -0.43
C LEU A 46 1.98 -7.12 0.17
N TYR A 47 0.87 -7.05 0.90
CA TYR A 47 0.48 -5.86 1.64
C TYR A 47 1.49 -5.51 2.73
N ASP A 48 2.00 -6.50 3.47
CA ASP A 48 3.05 -6.32 4.47
C ASP A 48 4.35 -5.75 3.87
N TYR A 49 4.79 -6.31 2.73
CA TYR A 49 5.93 -5.80 1.98
C TYR A 49 5.74 -4.33 1.62
N MET A 50 4.58 -3.96 1.06
CA MET A 50 4.31 -2.57 0.67
C MET A 50 4.31 -1.61 1.86
N GLN A 51 3.78 -2.02 3.02
CA GLN A 51 3.84 -1.20 4.24
C GLN A 51 5.29 -0.93 4.65
N ARG A 52 6.15 -1.97 4.68
CA ARG A 52 7.58 -1.83 5.01
C ARG A 52 8.30 -0.92 4.03
N ARG A 53 8.02 -1.04 2.73
CA ARG A 53 8.59 -0.17 1.69
C ARG A 53 8.19 1.29 1.86
N LEU A 54 6.93 1.57 2.20
CA LEU A 54 6.46 2.94 2.46
C LEU A 54 7.15 3.59 3.66
N VAL A 55 7.48 2.83 4.70
CA VAL A 55 8.27 3.33 5.84
C VAL A 55 9.67 3.75 5.38
N VAL A 56 10.34 2.93 4.56
CA VAL A 56 11.66 3.25 3.98
C VAL A 56 11.57 4.49 3.08
N ALA A 57 10.58 4.56 2.20
CA ALA A 57 10.35 5.73 1.33
C ALA A 57 10.18 7.03 2.12
N ASN A 58 9.53 6.95 3.29
CA ASN A 58 9.36 8.11 4.16
C ASN A 58 10.68 8.53 4.82
N ALA A 59 11.48 7.57 5.27
CA ALA A 59 12.77 7.82 5.94
C ALA A 59 13.82 8.37 4.95
N ASP A 60 13.87 7.81 3.75
CA ASP A 60 14.93 8.09 2.77
C ASP A 60 14.54 9.20 1.76
N ASP A 61 13.34 9.78 1.88
CA ASP A 61 12.80 10.74 0.91
C ASP A 61 12.74 10.18 -0.54
N ASP A 62 12.63 8.85 -0.70
CA ASP A 62 12.71 8.16 -2.00
C ASP A 62 11.34 7.97 -2.66
N ALA A 63 11.08 8.77 -3.70
CA ALA A 63 9.85 8.71 -4.49
C ALA A 63 9.76 7.47 -5.40
N SER A 64 10.87 6.80 -5.72
CA SER A 64 10.87 5.60 -6.57
C SER A 64 10.15 4.44 -5.87
N ILE A 65 10.33 4.31 -4.56
CA ILE A 65 9.68 3.30 -3.73
C ILE A 65 8.16 3.53 -3.69
N ILE A 66 7.71 4.79 -3.66
CA ILE A 66 6.29 5.12 -3.73
C ILE A 66 5.70 4.66 -5.08
N ASN A 67 6.44 4.87 -6.18
CA ASN A 67 6.00 4.43 -7.51
C ASN A 67 5.90 2.90 -7.62
N GLU A 68 6.85 2.18 -7.03
CA GLU A 68 6.83 0.71 -6.94
C GLU A 68 5.56 0.22 -6.22
N VAL A 69 5.29 0.75 -5.03
CA VAL A 69 4.09 0.39 -4.23
C VAL A 69 2.80 0.73 -4.97
N MET A 70 2.74 1.87 -5.68
CA MET A 70 1.60 2.21 -6.52
C MET A 70 1.41 1.23 -7.70
N GLY A 71 2.50 0.74 -8.29
CA GLY A 71 2.45 -0.28 -9.34
C GLY A 71 1.84 -1.57 -8.83
N LEU A 72 2.33 -2.09 -7.71
CA LEU A 72 1.81 -3.30 -7.07
C LEU A 72 0.33 -3.18 -6.71
N LEU A 73 -0.09 -2.05 -6.14
CA LEU A 73 -1.51 -1.79 -5.85
C LEU A 73 -2.39 -1.81 -7.10
N ARG A 74 -1.89 -1.27 -8.23
CA ARG A 74 -2.62 -1.31 -9.50
C ARG A 74 -2.75 -2.72 -10.04
N GLU A 75 -1.69 -3.51 -10.01
CA GLU A 75 -1.73 -4.91 -10.44
C GLU A 75 -2.77 -5.71 -9.64
N ILE A 76 -2.82 -5.51 -8.31
CA ILE A 76 -3.85 -6.13 -7.46
C ILE A 76 -5.26 -5.66 -7.86
N GLN A 77 -5.45 -4.36 -8.07
CA GLN A 77 -6.74 -3.80 -8.49
C GLN A 77 -7.18 -4.35 -9.86
N GLU A 78 -6.27 -4.49 -10.81
CA GLU A 78 -6.53 -5.05 -12.13
C GLU A 78 -6.89 -6.54 -12.05
N ALA A 79 -6.19 -7.31 -11.21
CA ALA A 79 -6.53 -8.71 -10.95
C ALA A 79 -7.97 -8.84 -10.40
N TRP A 80 -8.37 -8.01 -9.43
CA TRP A 80 -9.75 -7.97 -8.92
C TRP A 80 -10.78 -7.56 -9.96
N ASN A 81 -10.43 -6.63 -10.85
CA ASN A 81 -11.32 -6.20 -11.93
C ASN A 81 -11.54 -7.28 -12.99
N THR A 82 -10.56 -8.15 -13.17
CA THR A 82 -10.59 -9.24 -14.16
C THR A 82 -11.31 -10.49 -13.64
N MET A 83 -11.53 -10.59 -12.32
CA MET A 83 -12.30 -11.70 -11.74
C MET A 83 -13.77 -11.67 -12.22
N PRO A 84 -14.32 -12.82 -12.69
CA PRO A 84 -15.73 -12.94 -13.07
C PRO A 84 -16.67 -12.50 -11.96
N TYR A 85 -17.82 -11.94 -12.31
CA TYR A 85 -18.82 -11.42 -11.37
C TYR A 85 -19.25 -12.45 -10.30
N GLU A 86 -19.22 -13.74 -10.65
CA GLU A 86 -19.57 -14.87 -9.78
C GLU A 86 -18.54 -15.13 -8.65
N ALA A 87 -17.33 -14.57 -8.75
CA ALA A 87 -16.25 -14.71 -7.78
C ALA A 87 -16.06 -13.49 -6.87
N ARG A 88 -16.89 -12.43 -7.05
CA ARG A 88 -16.89 -11.28 -6.14
C ARG A 88 -17.76 -11.61 -4.93
N ILE A 89 -17.10 -11.79 -3.79
CA ILE A 89 -17.72 -12.01 -2.47
C ILE A 89 -18.52 -10.78 -2.06
#